data_AF-R4KK51-F1
#
_entry.id   AF-R4KK51-F1
#
_cell.length_a   1.000
_cell.length_b   1.000
_cell.length_c   1.000
_cell.angle_alpha   90.00
_cell.angle_beta   90.00
_cell.angle_gamma   90.00
#
_symmetry.space_group_name_H-M   'P 1'
#
loop_
_entity.id
_entity.type
_entity.pdbx_description
1 polymer ?
#
loop_
_entity_poly.entity_id
_entity_poly.type
_entity_poly.pdbx_seq_one_letter_code
_entity_poly.pdbx_strand_id
1 'polypeptide(L)' 'MANIDTKGMEAASLSEEQLNRLVSAEKELNNAKGEQEIYLLAVSRHPGQ' A
#
# COMPACT_ATOMS: atom_id res chain seq x y z
N MET A 1 -14.97 5.96 0.63
CA MET A 1 -13.93 4.89 0.68
C MET A 1 -14.16 4.01 -0.53
N ALA A 2 -13.20 3.95 -1.47
CA ALA A 2 -13.31 3.04 -2.61
C ALA A 2 -13.50 1.61 -2.07
N ASN A 3 -14.46 0.87 -2.63
CA ASN A 3 -14.72 -0.52 -2.25
C ASN A 3 -13.58 -1.38 -2.82
N ILE A 4 -12.45 -1.40 -2.13
CA ILE A 4 -11.34 -2.30 -2.44
C ILE A 4 -11.79 -3.68 -1.97
N ASP A 5 -12.01 -4.60 -2.91
CA ASP A 5 -12.28 -6.01 -2.58
C ASP A 5 -11.00 -6.64 -2.03
N THR A 6 -10.89 -6.66 -0.70
CA THR A 6 -9.76 -7.23 0.03
C THR A 6 -9.93 -8.71 0.32
N LYS A 7 -10.95 -9.39 -0.23
CA LYS A 7 -11.15 -10.83 0.00
C LYS A 7 -9.95 -11.64 -0.52
N GLY A 8 -9.29 -12.35 0.39
CA GLY A 8 -8.11 -13.17 0.09
C GLY A 8 -6.81 -12.36 -0.04
N MET A 9 -6.80 -11.11 0.42
CA MET A 9 -5.60 -10.29 0.56
C MET A 9 -5.12 -10.29 2.01
N GLU A 10 -3.84 -10.57 2.21
CA GLU A 10 -3.18 -10.44 3.51
C GLU A 10 -2.12 -9.34 3.43
N ALA A 11 -1.78 -8.74 4.58
CA ALA A 11 -0.69 -7.77 4.63
C ALA A 11 0.61 -8.45 4.20
N ALA A 12 1.24 -7.93 3.15
CA ALA A 12 2.50 -8.49 2.69
C ALA A 12 3.59 -8.18 3.72
N SER A 13 4.34 -9.20 4.14
CA SER A 13 5.56 -8.98 4.90
C SER A 13 6.61 -8.38 3.98
N LEU A 14 6.98 -7.13 4.22
CA LEU A 14 7.99 -6.41 3.44
C LEU A 14 9.35 -6.52 4.11
N SER A 15 10.40 -6.64 3.30
CA SER A 15 11.76 -6.35 3.78
C SER A 15 11.90 -4.86 4.09
N GLU A 16 12.91 -4.50 4.89
CA GLU A 16 13.19 -3.10 5.22
C GLU A 16 13.41 -2.22 3.97
N GLU A 17 14.09 -2.75 2.95
CA GLU A 17 14.28 -2.06 1.68
C GLU A 17 12.94 -1.80 0.96
N GLN A 18 12.05 -2.81 0.92
CA GLN A 18 10.75 -2.69 0.28
C GLN A 18 9.84 -1.71 1.05
N LEU A 19 9.89 -1.73 2.37
CA LEU A 19 9.17 -0.78 3.22
C LEU A 19 9.66 0.66 2.98
N ASN A 20 10.97 0.87 2.93
CA ASN A 20 11.55 2.19 2.65
C ASN A 20 11.13 2.73 1.28
N ARG A 21 11.05 1.87 0.27
CA ARG A 21 10.51 2.24 -1.05
C ARG A 21 9.03 2.63 -0.98
N LEU A 22 8.21 1.87 -0.24
CA LEU A 22 6.78 2.16 -0.06
C LEU A 22 6.56 3.52 0.62
N VAL A 23 7.28 3.79 1.71
CA VAL A 23 7.20 5.05 2.45
C VAL A 23 7.69 6.23 1.60
N SER A 24 8.71 6.03 0.78
CA SER A 24 9.20 7.07 -0.12
C SER A 24 8.16 7.42 -1.18
N ALA A 25 7.52 6.41 -1.79
CA ALA A 25 6.43 6.62 -2.74
C ALA A 25 5.22 7.31 -2.09
N GLU A 26 4.87 6.93 -0.86
CA GLU A 26 3.80 7.60 -0.10
C GLU A 26 4.11 9.09 0.13
N LYS A 27 5.35 9.41 0.52
CA LYS A 27 5.80 10.80 0.69
C LYS A 27 5.75 11.58 -0.61
N GLU A 28 6.19 11.00 -1.72
CA GLU A 28 6.13 11.64 -3.03
C GLU A 28 4.70 11.97 -3.45
N LEU A 29 3.77 11.02 -3.28
CA LEU A 29 2.35 11.20 -3.60
C LEU A 29 1.68 12.28 -2.72
N ASN A 30 2.00 12.31 -1.43
CA ASN A 30 1.42 13.29 -0.50
C ASN A 30 2.06 14.69 -0.62
N ASN A 31 3.32 14.79 -1.06
CA ASN A 31 3.98 16.08 -1.28
C ASN A 31 3.38 16.86 -2.48
N ALA A 32 2.60 16.21 -3.33
CA ALA A 32 1.96 16.81 -4.51
C ALA A 32 0.80 17.79 -4.22
N LYS A 33 0.62 18.28 -2.98
CA LYS A 33 -0.45 19.21 -2.55
C LYS A 33 -1.87 18.71 -2.91
N GLY A 34 -2.24 17.54 -2.40
CA GLY A 34 -3.63 17.11 -2.32
C GLY A 34 -4.25 17.47 -0.97
N GLU A 35 -5.56 17.74 -0.93
CA GLU A 35 -6.33 17.90 0.32
C GLU A 35 -6.57 16.56 1.07
N GLN A 36 -6.02 15.46 0.55
CA GLN A 36 -6.28 14.10 1.01
C GLN A 36 -4.95 13.39 1.24
N GLU A 37 -4.81 12.80 2.43
CA GLU A 37 -3.68 11.93 2.76
C GLU A 37 -3.86 10.57 2.07
N ILE A 38 -2.86 10.18 1.29
CA ILE A 38 -2.79 8.88 0.60
C ILE A 38 -1.97 7.94 1.48
N TYR A 39 -2.54 6.79 1.80
CA TYR A 39 -1.85 5.70 2.50
C TYR A 39 -1.64 4.52 1.54
N LEU A 40 -0.42 4.00 1.50
CA LEU A 40 -0.09 2.83 0.67
C LEU A 40 -0.05 1.56 1.53
N LEU A 41 -0.79 0.53 1.11
CA LEU A 41 -0.78 -0.79 1.75
C LEU A 41 -0.25 -1.83 0.77
N ALA A 42 0.80 -2.54 1.15
CA ALA A 42 1.28 -3.71 0.41
C ALA A 42 0.48 -4.95 0.85
N VAL A 43 -0.15 -5.60 -0.12
CA VAL A 43 -0.93 -6.81 0.10
C VAL A 43 -0.43 -7.95 -0.77
N SER A 44 -0.36 -9.14 -0.19
CA SER A 44 -0.15 -10.38 -0.92
C SER A 44 -1.51 -11.04 -1.14
N ARG A 45 -1.78 -11.44 -2.39
CA ARG A 45 -2.93 -12.28 -2.71
C ARG A 45 -2.43 -13.70 -2.84
N HIS A 46 -3.08 -14.64 -2.16
CA HIS A 46 -2.91 -16.06 -2.42
C HIS A 46 -3.96 -16.48 -3.46
N PRO A 47 -3.61 -16.63 -4.75
CA PRO A 47 -4.53 -17.21 -5.71
C PRO A 47 -4.71 -18.69 -5.35
N GLY A 48 -5.86 -19.01 -4.72
CA GLY A 48 -6.44 -20.36 -4.59
C GLY A 48 -5.53 -21.47 -4.07
N GLN A 49 -5.77 -21.92 -2.82
CA GLN A 49 -5.74 -23.35 -2.54
C GLN A 49 -6.98 -24.02 -3.14
#